data_AF-A0A1U9P7G1-F1
#
_entry.id   AF-A0A1U9P7G1-F1
#
_cell.length_a   1.000
_cell.length_b   1.000
_cell.length_c   1.000
_cell.angle_alpha   90.00
_cell.angle_beta   90.00
_cell.angle_gamma   90.00
#
_symmetry.space_group_name_H-M   'P 1'
#
loop_
_entity.id
_entity.type
_entity.pdbx_description
1 polymer ?
#
loop_
_entity_poly.entity_id
_entity_poly.type
_entity_poly.pdbx_seq_one_letter_code
_entity_poly.pdbx_strand_id
1 'polypeptide(L)'
;MRERLGAGDLSGEPAAWTVTAAPGGRAVHAQAGRRRLLTGTAPLRRPREQDTARLDCTGLGWVHLTPLGRGDCLVQAMVPGPAEDPAGLLARLLAESGLASGLRRAPRTAAALEAAPRIHRAPAVPPAAGRGGLLVVGAGALRQDPLSGTGTAQALRTAILAAAVVDTAAAGTSASALCAHYAHRLRAAHLDHLATCLRLYAAAFGSAAWRDEIDATRRALRGAAAGTLPGRSDRAVAEPPQEPPPR
;
A
#
# COMPACT_ATOMS: atom_id res chain seq x y z
N MET A 1 -27.65 -4.51 15.97
CA MET A 1 -26.32 -4.60 15.34
C MET A 1 -25.14 -4.43 16.34
N ARG A 2 -25.35 -4.63 17.65
CA ARG A 2 -24.30 -4.60 18.69
C ARG A 2 -23.98 -5.96 19.31
N GLU A 3 -24.75 -7.01 19.02
CA GLU A 3 -24.67 -8.31 19.70
C GLU A 3 -23.68 -9.32 19.06
N ARG A 4 -22.92 -8.94 18.03
CA ARG A 4 -21.97 -9.84 17.34
C ARG A 4 -20.50 -9.55 17.57
N LEU A 5 -20.17 -8.57 18.41
CA LEU A 5 -18.80 -8.42 18.92
C LEU A 5 -18.72 -9.28 20.17
N GLY A 6 -18.32 -10.55 20.00
CA GLY A 6 -18.15 -11.49 21.10
C GLY A 6 -17.31 -10.86 22.21
N ALA A 7 -17.72 -11.07 23.46
CA ALA A 7 -16.89 -10.80 24.62
C ALA A 7 -15.54 -11.48 24.36
N GLY A 8 -14.46 -10.68 24.29
CA GLY A 8 -13.12 -11.22 24.08
C GLY A 8 -12.86 -12.30 25.11
N ASP A 9 -12.38 -13.45 24.67
CA ASP A 9 -12.02 -14.53 25.57
C ASP A 9 -10.90 -14.05 26.52
N LEU A 10 -11.21 -14.00 27.82
CA LEU A 10 -10.31 -13.58 28.89
C LEU A 10 -9.61 -14.80 29.55
N SER A 11 -9.75 -15.99 28.96
CA SER A 11 -9.19 -17.26 29.47
C SER A 11 -7.67 -17.28 29.64
N GLY A 12 -6.95 -16.34 29.02
CA GLY A 12 -5.49 -16.32 28.99
C GLY A 12 -4.88 -17.27 27.95
N GLU A 13 -5.71 -18.07 27.26
CA GLU A 13 -5.27 -18.88 26.12
C GLU A 13 -4.90 -17.95 24.93
N PRO A 14 -3.81 -18.24 24.21
CA PRO A 14 -3.42 -17.43 23.06
C PRO A 14 -4.49 -17.51 21.97
N ALA A 15 -4.96 -16.36 21.51
CA ALA A 15 -5.95 -16.28 20.44
C ALA A 15 -5.49 -17.08 19.22
N ALA A 16 -6.37 -17.91 18.66
CA ALA A 16 -6.10 -18.72 17.47
C ALA A 16 -5.60 -17.86 16.29
N TRP A 17 -6.07 -16.61 16.20
CA TRP A 17 -5.63 -15.62 15.23
C TRP A 17 -5.46 -14.25 15.85
N THR A 18 -4.39 -13.56 15.47
CA THR A 18 -4.20 -12.12 15.68
C THR A 18 -4.31 -11.39 14.35
N VAL A 19 -5.20 -10.39 14.29
CA VAL A 19 -5.31 -9.48 13.15
C VAL A 19 -4.78 -8.12 13.55
N THR A 20 -3.82 -7.56 12.82
CA THR A 20 -3.19 -6.29 13.16
C THR A 20 -3.02 -5.37 11.95
N ALA A 21 -3.28 -4.08 12.14
CA ALA A 21 -2.97 -3.04 11.16
C ALA A 21 -1.60 -2.39 11.42
N ALA A 22 -0.89 -2.83 12.46
CA ALA A 22 0.41 -2.27 12.83
C ALA A 22 1.42 -2.53 11.71
N PRO A 23 2.22 -1.52 11.32
CA PRO A 23 3.18 -1.69 10.23
C PRO A 23 4.36 -2.59 10.61
N GLY A 24 4.70 -2.73 11.89
CA GLY A 24 5.96 -3.37 12.28
C GLY A 24 7.17 -2.55 11.82
N GLY A 25 8.36 -3.16 11.85
CA GLY A 25 9.62 -2.52 11.48
C GLY A 25 9.80 -2.34 9.97
N ARG A 26 10.74 -1.49 9.53
CA ARG A 26 10.99 -1.28 8.09
C ARG A 26 11.46 -2.54 7.36
N ALA A 27 12.24 -3.39 8.01
CA ALA A 27 12.82 -4.61 7.44
C ALA A 27 11.78 -5.66 7.00
N VAL A 28 10.58 -5.64 7.59
CA VAL A 28 9.51 -6.59 7.23
C VAL A 28 8.82 -6.24 5.91
N HIS A 29 9.17 -5.10 5.29
CA HIS A 29 8.57 -4.65 4.05
C HIS A 29 9.54 -4.73 2.85
N ALA A 30 8.96 -4.91 1.67
CA ALA A 30 9.58 -4.50 0.41
C ALA A 30 8.98 -3.15 0.00
N GLN A 31 9.81 -2.23 -0.47
CA GLN A 31 9.42 -0.85 -0.82
C GLN A 31 9.93 -0.47 -2.21
N ALA A 32 9.09 0.23 -2.98
CA ALA A 32 9.42 0.73 -4.31
C ALA A 32 9.60 2.25 -4.30
N GLY A 33 10.86 2.70 -4.29
CA GLY A 33 11.23 4.10 -4.30
C GLY A 33 11.28 4.74 -2.92
N ARG A 34 11.36 6.07 -2.86
CA ARG A 34 11.50 6.87 -1.63
C ARG A 34 10.61 8.12 -1.63
N ARG A 35 9.63 8.16 -2.54
CA ARG A 35 8.56 9.17 -2.63
C ARG A 35 8.04 9.63 -1.27
N ARG A 36 7.84 10.94 -1.15
CA ARG A 36 7.34 11.62 0.05
C ARG A 36 6.06 12.38 -0.27
N LEU A 37 5.10 12.29 0.64
CA LEU A 37 3.93 13.16 0.66
C LEU A 37 4.19 14.29 1.64
N LEU A 38 4.36 15.49 1.11
CA LEU A 38 4.38 16.72 1.89
C LEU A 38 2.95 17.08 2.24
N THR A 39 2.69 17.50 3.47
CA THR A 39 1.35 17.90 3.88
C THR A 39 1.38 19.03 4.89
N GLY A 40 0.55 20.04 4.68
CA GLY A 40 0.34 21.15 5.59
C GLY A 40 -1.07 21.70 5.43
N THR A 41 -1.45 22.67 6.25
CA THR A 41 -2.74 23.35 6.15
C THR A 41 -2.56 24.82 5.79
N ALA A 42 -3.50 25.34 5.03
CA ALA A 42 -3.52 26.74 4.62
C ALA A 42 -4.95 27.28 4.56
N PRO A 43 -5.17 28.55 4.90
CA PRO A 43 -6.47 29.18 4.80
C PRO A 43 -6.84 29.46 3.33
N LEU A 44 -8.06 29.09 2.96
CA LEU A 44 -8.67 29.35 1.65
C LEU A 44 -8.92 30.84 1.44
N ARG A 45 -8.78 31.28 0.19
CA ARG A 45 -9.00 32.69 -0.17
C ARG A 45 -10.48 33.03 -0.19
N ARG A 46 -11.32 32.18 -0.79
CA ARG A 46 -12.76 32.45 -0.97
C ARG A 46 -13.63 31.31 -0.41
N PRO A 47 -14.83 31.61 0.13
CA PRO A 47 -15.78 30.58 0.55
C PRO A 47 -16.18 29.60 -0.56
N ARG A 48 -16.28 30.06 -1.81
CA ARG A 48 -16.59 29.22 -2.98
C ARG A 48 -15.53 28.16 -3.30
N GLU A 49 -14.34 28.27 -2.71
CA GLU A 49 -13.26 27.28 -2.87
C GLU A 49 -13.39 26.13 -1.85
N GLN A 50 -14.43 26.13 -1.01
CA GLN A 50 -14.62 25.15 0.07
C GLN A 50 -15.23 23.81 -0.38
N ASP A 51 -15.75 23.71 -1.61
CA ASP A 51 -16.51 22.52 -2.06
C ASP A 51 -15.80 21.72 -3.16
N THR A 52 -14.60 22.14 -3.57
CA THR A 52 -13.88 21.51 -4.69
C THR A 52 -12.45 21.18 -4.33
N ALA A 53 -12.11 19.89 -4.36
CA ALA A 53 -10.73 19.45 -4.33
C ALA A 53 -10.07 19.72 -5.69
N ARG A 54 -8.80 20.16 -5.69
CA ARG A 54 -8.07 20.53 -6.91
C ARG A 54 -6.72 19.86 -6.94
N LEU A 55 -6.33 19.36 -8.11
CA LEU A 55 -5.02 18.77 -8.35
C LEU A 55 -4.35 19.46 -9.53
N ASP A 56 -3.04 19.66 -9.42
CA ASP A 56 -2.22 20.24 -10.47
C ASP A 56 -0.83 19.58 -10.46
N CYS A 57 -0.13 19.63 -11.59
CA CYS A 57 1.21 19.08 -11.74
C CYS A 57 2.24 20.21 -11.89
N THR A 58 3.38 20.05 -11.23
CA THR A 58 4.56 20.91 -11.40
C THR A 58 5.68 20.14 -12.09
N GLY A 59 6.85 20.74 -12.27
CA GLY A 59 8.02 20.03 -12.80
C GLY A 59 8.57 18.94 -11.87
N LEU A 60 8.26 18.98 -10.57
CA LEU A 60 8.83 18.08 -9.56
C LEU A 60 7.80 17.14 -8.91
N GLY A 61 6.50 17.42 -9.02
CA GLY A 61 5.49 16.60 -8.36
C GLY A 61 4.08 17.01 -8.73
N TRP A 62 3.08 16.42 -8.08
CA TRP A 62 1.71 16.91 -8.14
C TRP A 62 1.33 17.54 -6.79
N VAL A 63 0.51 18.58 -6.85
CA VAL A 63 -0.03 19.32 -5.69
C VAL A 63 -1.53 19.10 -5.65
N HIS A 64 -2.06 18.84 -4.46
CA HIS A 64 -3.47 18.59 -4.22
C HIS A 64 -3.99 19.48 -3.09
N LEU A 65 -5.11 20.16 -3.34
CA LEU A 65 -5.86 20.94 -2.37
C LEU A 65 -7.14 20.19 -2.03
N THR A 66 -7.35 19.92 -0.74
CA THR A 66 -8.61 19.37 -0.22
C THR A 66 -9.20 20.31 0.81
N PRO A 67 -10.35 20.95 0.53
CA PRO A 67 -11.03 21.74 1.54
C PRO A 67 -11.36 20.92 2.79
N LEU A 68 -11.15 21.50 3.97
CA LEU A 68 -11.47 20.89 5.28
C LEU A 68 -12.75 21.46 5.90
N GLY A 69 -13.42 22.37 5.19
CA GLY A 69 -14.48 23.21 5.74
C GLY A 69 -13.94 24.38 6.59
N ARG A 70 -14.84 25.28 7.00
CA ARG A 70 -14.54 26.45 7.87
C ARG A 70 -13.45 27.40 7.35
N GLY A 71 -13.17 27.37 6.05
CA GLY A 71 -12.17 28.23 5.42
C GLY A 71 -10.74 27.70 5.42
N ASP A 72 -10.51 26.45 5.84
CA ASP A 72 -9.20 25.81 5.78
C ASP A 72 -9.11 24.78 4.65
N CYS A 73 -7.89 24.56 4.18
CA CYS A 73 -7.54 23.59 3.15
C CYS A 73 -6.34 22.76 3.60
N LEU A 74 -6.42 21.45 3.35
CA LEU A 74 -5.27 20.57 3.34
C LEU A 74 -4.52 20.78 2.03
N VAL A 75 -3.23 21.06 2.13
CA VAL A 75 -2.32 21.19 1.00
C VAL A 75 -1.40 19.98 1.03
N GLN A 76 -1.34 19.24 -0.06
CA GLN A 76 -0.49 18.07 -0.21
C GLN A 76 0.34 18.18 -1.46
N ALA A 77 1.57 17.67 -1.42
CA ALA A 77 2.35 17.47 -2.63
C ALA A 77 3.10 16.15 -2.58
N MET A 78 3.08 15.41 -3.69
CA MET A 78 3.90 14.22 -3.85
C MET A 78 5.17 14.57 -4.59
N VAL A 79 6.31 14.20 -4.01
CA VAL A 79 7.63 14.45 -4.57
C VAL A 79 8.52 13.21 -4.49
N PRO A 80 9.54 13.10 -5.37
CA PRO A 80 10.63 12.18 -5.13
C PRO A 80 11.33 12.55 -3.82
N GLY A 81 11.78 11.54 -3.06
CA GLY A 81 12.51 11.80 -1.80
C GLY A 81 14.01 12.00 -2.02
N PRO A 82 14.75 12.48 -0.99
CA PRO A 82 14.28 13.01 0.29
C PRO A 82 13.73 14.45 0.18
N ALA A 83 13.05 14.93 1.23
CA ALA A 83 12.53 16.30 1.35
C ALA A 83 12.95 16.91 2.70
N GLU A 84 14.08 17.61 2.73
CA GLU A 84 14.71 18.13 3.96
C GLU A 84 13.99 19.35 4.55
N ASP A 85 13.47 20.24 3.69
CA ASP A 85 12.59 21.34 4.08
C ASP A 85 11.19 21.13 3.49
N PRO A 86 10.29 20.41 4.18
CA PRO A 86 8.95 20.12 3.69
C PRO A 86 8.12 21.39 3.44
N ALA A 87 8.25 22.40 4.30
CA ALA A 87 7.41 23.60 4.24
C ALA A 87 7.83 24.52 3.09
N GLY A 88 9.13 24.80 2.95
CA GLY A 88 9.65 25.59 1.83
C GLY A 88 9.45 24.89 0.49
N LEU A 89 9.65 23.56 0.43
CA LEU A 89 9.37 22.80 -0.78
C LEU A 89 7.88 22.82 -1.15
N LEU A 90 6.98 22.62 -0.19
CA LEU A 90 5.54 22.68 -0.44
C LEU A 90 5.10 24.08 -0.91
N ALA A 91 5.65 25.14 -0.31
CA ALA A 91 5.38 26.51 -0.73
C ALA A 91 5.88 26.78 -2.16
N ARG A 92 7.07 26.28 -2.52
CA ARG A 92 7.61 26.40 -3.88
C ARG A 92 6.74 25.68 -4.92
N LEU A 93 6.39 24.41 -4.66
CA LEU A 93 5.51 23.64 -5.55
C LEU A 93 4.15 24.29 -5.71
N LEU A 94 3.60 24.83 -4.62
CA LEU A 94 2.35 25.55 -4.66
C LEU A 94 2.45 26.81 -5.53
N ALA A 95 3.54 27.58 -5.43
CA ALA A 95 3.77 28.76 -6.25
C ALA A 95 4.00 28.43 -7.74
N GLU A 96 4.63 27.28 -8.03
CA GLU A 96 4.77 26.75 -9.39
C GLU A 96 3.42 26.24 -9.95
N SER A 97 2.52 25.78 -9.08
CA SER A 97 1.17 25.34 -9.46
C SER A 97 0.22 26.53 -9.69
N GLY A 98 -0.81 26.34 -10.51
CA GLY A 98 -1.91 27.29 -10.62
C GLY A 98 -2.78 27.40 -9.36
N LEU A 99 -2.54 26.55 -8.35
CA LEU A 99 -3.39 26.39 -7.17
C LEU A 99 -3.13 27.43 -6.07
N ALA A 100 -1.99 28.13 -6.06
CA ALA A 100 -1.68 29.16 -5.06
C ALA A 100 -2.76 30.26 -4.96
N SER A 101 -3.43 30.54 -6.08
CA SER A 101 -4.49 31.56 -6.18
C SER A 101 -5.69 31.28 -5.28
N GLY A 102 -5.96 30.01 -4.96
CA GLY A 102 -7.05 29.58 -4.06
C GLY A 102 -6.72 29.68 -2.58
N LEU A 103 -5.51 30.11 -2.22
CA LEU A 103 -5.06 30.21 -0.83
C LEU A 103 -4.74 31.66 -0.46
N ARG A 104 -4.95 32.03 0.80
CA ARG A 104 -4.51 33.34 1.31
C ARG A 104 -3.00 33.39 1.49
N ARG A 105 -2.41 32.25 1.84
CA ARG A 105 -0.97 32.05 2.05
C ARG A 105 -0.64 30.57 1.93
N ALA A 106 0.62 30.25 1.64
CA ALA A 106 1.11 28.88 1.71
C ALA A 106 1.11 28.34 3.16
N PRO A 107 1.15 27.01 3.36
CA PRO A 107 1.37 26.42 4.68
C PRO A 107 2.64 26.95 5.33
N ARG A 108 2.57 27.32 6.62
CA ARG A 108 3.74 27.74 7.41
C ARG A 108 4.55 26.56 7.93
N THR A 109 3.89 25.43 8.11
CA THR A 109 4.47 24.17 8.56
C THR A 109 4.00 23.06 7.63
N ALA A 110 4.85 22.07 7.44
CA ALA A 110 4.50 20.87 6.70
C ALA A 110 5.24 19.66 7.27
N ALA A 111 4.60 18.50 7.19
CA ALA A 111 5.20 17.20 7.48
C ALA A 111 5.56 16.50 6.16
N ALA A 112 6.64 15.71 6.18
CA ALA A 112 7.00 14.82 5.07
C ALA A 112 6.77 13.36 5.46
N LEU A 113 5.71 12.76 4.92
CA LEU A 113 5.30 11.39 5.19
C LEU A 113 5.91 10.43 4.15
N GLU A 114 6.29 9.22 4.58
CA GLU A 114 6.65 8.16 3.65
C GLU A 114 5.44 7.76 2.80
N ALA A 115 5.56 7.90 1.48
CA ALA A 115 4.48 7.64 0.54
C ALA A 115 4.86 6.65 -0.57
N ALA A 116 6.09 6.15 -0.55
CA ALA A 116 6.51 5.06 -1.41
C ALA A 116 5.63 3.81 -1.17
N PRO A 117 5.14 3.16 -2.25
CA PRO A 117 4.45 1.89 -2.14
C PRO A 117 5.29 0.85 -1.42
N ARG A 118 4.66 0.09 -0.52
CA ARG A 118 5.30 -1.01 0.21
C ARG A 118 4.35 -2.16 0.45
N ILE A 119 4.90 -3.36 0.53
CA ILE A 119 4.18 -4.59 0.85
C ILE A 119 4.92 -5.34 1.95
N HIS A 120 4.17 -5.89 2.91
CA HIS A 120 4.71 -6.75 3.96
C HIS A 120 5.17 -8.08 3.37
N ARG A 121 6.36 -8.55 3.75
CA ARG A 121 6.99 -9.75 3.15
C ARG A 121 6.30 -11.05 3.54
N ALA A 122 5.79 -11.12 4.77
CA ALA A 122 5.04 -12.27 5.30
C ALA A 122 3.72 -11.80 5.96
N PRO A 123 2.74 -11.30 5.18
CA PRO A 123 1.55 -10.64 5.72
C PRO A 123 0.56 -11.61 6.39
N ALA A 124 0.78 -12.91 6.25
CA ALA A 124 -0.01 -13.95 6.89
C ALA A 124 0.90 -15.10 7.34
N VAL A 125 0.74 -15.53 8.58
CA VAL A 125 1.44 -16.68 9.16
C VAL A 125 0.38 -17.60 9.76
N PRO A 126 0.30 -18.88 9.37
CA PRO A 126 -0.70 -19.79 9.91
C PRO A 126 -0.42 -20.09 11.40
N PRO A 127 -1.46 -20.48 12.17
CA PRO A 127 -1.29 -21.01 13.51
C PRO A 127 -0.41 -22.25 13.51
N ALA A 128 0.31 -22.47 14.60
CA ALA A 128 1.16 -23.63 14.84
C ALA A 128 1.03 -24.08 16.30
N ALA A 129 1.57 -25.25 16.66
CA ALA A 129 1.55 -25.73 18.04
C ALA A 129 2.12 -24.67 19.01
N GLY A 130 1.31 -24.26 20.00
CA GLY A 130 1.67 -23.24 20.98
C GLY A 130 1.76 -21.80 20.45
N ARG A 131 1.32 -21.52 19.21
CA ARG A 131 1.38 -20.18 18.62
C ARG A 131 0.18 -19.88 17.71
N GLY A 132 -0.57 -18.84 18.04
CA GLY A 132 -1.63 -18.32 17.19
C GLY A 132 -1.15 -17.85 15.81
N GLY A 133 -2.06 -17.84 14.84
CA GLY A 133 -1.83 -17.28 13.51
C GLY A 133 -1.76 -15.74 13.54
N LEU A 134 -1.15 -15.15 12.52
CA LEU A 134 -1.03 -13.70 12.34
C LEU A 134 -1.55 -13.30 10.96
N LEU A 135 -2.38 -12.27 10.91
CA LEU A 135 -2.80 -11.60 9.69
C LEU A 135 -2.54 -10.10 9.82
N VAL A 136 -1.70 -9.56 8.94
CA VAL A 136 -1.44 -8.13 8.84
C VAL A 136 -2.40 -7.54 7.82
N VAL A 137 -3.09 -6.46 8.16
CA VAL A 137 -4.07 -5.75 7.31
C VAL A 137 -3.71 -4.28 7.15
N GLY A 138 -4.46 -3.56 6.31
CA GLY A 138 -4.30 -2.12 6.13
C GLY A 138 -2.93 -1.72 5.59
N ALA A 139 -2.51 -0.51 5.96
CA ALA A 139 -1.21 0.05 5.57
C ALA A 139 0.01 -0.67 6.19
N GLY A 140 -0.22 -1.60 7.12
CA GLY A 140 0.80 -2.51 7.61
C GLY A 140 1.02 -3.70 6.67
N ALA A 141 -0.01 -4.14 5.95
CA ALA A 141 0.11 -5.22 4.98
C ALA A 141 0.52 -4.71 3.60
N LEU A 142 -0.14 -3.63 3.15
CA LEU A 142 0.03 -3.04 1.83
C LEU A 142 -0.24 -1.54 1.92
N ARG A 143 0.77 -0.73 1.61
CA ARG A 143 0.61 0.71 1.40
C ARG A 143 0.80 1.02 -0.07
N GLN A 144 -0.17 1.72 -0.63
CA GLN A 144 -0.15 2.20 -2.01
C GLN A 144 0.30 3.66 -2.08
N ASP A 145 0.72 4.08 -3.27
CA ASP A 145 0.90 5.47 -3.65
C ASP A 145 -0.45 6.22 -3.58
N PRO A 146 -0.49 7.40 -2.95
CA PRO A 146 -1.72 8.16 -2.75
C PRO A 146 -2.31 8.72 -4.05
N LEU A 147 -1.58 8.69 -5.18
CA LEU A 147 -2.11 9.09 -6.50
C LEU A 147 -3.43 8.38 -6.86
N SER A 148 -3.59 7.15 -6.39
CA SER A 148 -4.81 6.36 -6.62
C SER A 148 -6.01 6.76 -5.76
N GLY A 149 -5.79 7.43 -4.62
CA GLY A 149 -6.84 7.69 -3.62
C GLY A 149 -7.43 6.43 -2.97
N THR A 150 -6.92 5.22 -3.26
CA THR A 150 -7.56 3.95 -2.86
C THR A 150 -7.11 3.41 -1.50
N GLY A 151 -6.35 4.16 -0.71
CA GLY A 151 -5.76 3.69 0.54
C GLY A 151 -6.78 3.11 1.54
N THR A 152 -7.88 3.83 1.78
CA THR A 152 -8.96 3.37 2.68
C THR A 152 -9.67 2.14 2.13
N ALA A 153 -9.98 2.14 0.82
CA ALA A 153 -10.63 1.01 0.16
C ALA A 153 -9.76 -0.27 0.23
N GLN A 154 -8.44 -0.14 0.05
CA GLN A 154 -7.53 -1.27 0.23
C GLN A 154 -7.43 -1.73 1.68
N ALA A 155 -7.43 -0.81 2.64
CA ALA A 155 -7.43 -1.20 4.05
C ALA A 155 -8.66 -2.04 4.41
N LEU A 156 -9.83 -1.63 3.94
CA LEU A 156 -11.06 -2.42 4.08
C LEU A 156 -10.97 -3.76 3.35
N ARG A 157 -10.46 -3.79 2.12
CA ARG A 157 -10.31 -5.02 1.33
C ARG A 157 -9.41 -6.04 2.02
N THR A 158 -8.29 -5.61 2.58
CA THR A 158 -7.38 -6.49 3.34
C THR A 158 -8.01 -7.01 4.63
N ALA A 159 -8.80 -6.19 5.34
CA ALA A 159 -9.54 -6.63 6.51
C ALA A 159 -10.62 -7.68 6.17
N ILE A 160 -11.37 -7.48 5.08
CA ILE A 160 -12.38 -8.44 4.59
C ILE A 160 -11.71 -9.77 4.22
N LEU A 161 -10.58 -9.71 3.50
CA LEU A 161 -9.83 -10.93 3.15
C LEU A 161 -9.28 -11.65 4.39
N ALA A 162 -8.81 -10.92 5.41
CA ALA A 162 -8.34 -11.52 6.65
C ALA A 162 -9.49 -12.19 7.43
N ALA A 163 -10.67 -11.55 7.51
CA ALA A 163 -11.85 -12.14 8.12
C ALA A 163 -12.25 -13.45 7.39
N ALA A 164 -12.25 -13.45 6.06
CA ALA A 164 -12.53 -14.65 5.28
C ALA A 164 -11.52 -15.78 5.57
N VAL A 165 -10.23 -15.47 5.78
CA VAL A 165 -9.22 -16.47 6.20
C VAL A 165 -9.59 -17.08 7.55
N VAL A 166 -9.96 -16.26 8.53
CA VAL A 166 -10.32 -16.74 9.88
C VAL A 166 -11.54 -17.65 9.82
N ASP A 167 -12.63 -17.19 9.18
CA ASP A 167 -13.88 -17.94 9.09
C ASP A 167 -13.70 -19.26 8.33
N THR A 168 -12.97 -19.23 7.22
CA THR A 168 -12.76 -20.41 6.37
C THR A 168 -11.82 -21.42 7.03
N ALA A 169 -10.84 -20.95 7.82
CA ALA A 169 -9.99 -21.82 8.63
C ALA A 169 -10.78 -22.48 9.76
N ALA A 170 -11.68 -21.74 10.42
CA ALA A 170 -12.58 -22.29 11.44
C ALA A 170 -13.52 -23.37 10.87
N ALA A 171 -13.89 -23.25 9.59
CA ALA A 171 -14.65 -24.27 8.86
C ALA A 171 -13.82 -25.49 8.41
N GLY A 172 -12.54 -25.60 8.82
CA GLY A 172 -11.69 -26.77 8.56
C GLY A 172 -10.82 -26.68 7.31
N THR A 173 -10.81 -25.54 6.60
CA THR A 173 -9.90 -25.36 5.46
C THR A 173 -8.47 -25.13 5.96
N SER A 174 -7.48 -25.63 5.22
CA SER A 174 -6.06 -25.46 5.54
C SER A 174 -5.67 -23.99 5.73
N ALA A 175 -5.29 -23.61 6.96
CA ALA A 175 -4.82 -22.27 7.30
C ALA A 175 -3.60 -21.86 6.45
N SER A 176 -2.69 -22.79 6.17
CA SER A 176 -1.52 -22.53 5.33
C SER A 176 -1.91 -22.15 3.90
N ALA A 177 -2.88 -22.85 3.30
CA ALA A 177 -3.38 -22.53 1.96
C ALA A 177 -4.08 -21.16 1.93
N LEU A 178 -4.86 -20.84 2.97
CA LEU A 178 -5.52 -19.55 3.12
C LEU A 178 -4.53 -18.40 3.31
N CYS A 179 -3.50 -18.57 4.13
CA CYS A 179 -2.42 -17.58 4.29
C CYS A 179 -1.66 -17.35 2.97
N ALA A 180 -1.36 -18.42 2.22
CA ALA A 180 -0.73 -18.31 0.90
C ALA A 180 -1.61 -17.55 -0.09
N HIS A 181 -2.92 -17.84 -0.10
CA HIS A 181 -3.89 -17.12 -0.92
C HIS A 181 -3.94 -15.63 -0.55
N TYR A 182 -4.03 -15.31 0.74
CA TYR A 182 -4.01 -13.93 1.23
C TYR A 182 -2.77 -13.17 0.75
N ALA A 183 -1.58 -13.74 0.98
CA ALA A 183 -0.31 -13.13 0.55
C ALA A 183 -0.24 -12.94 -0.98
N HIS A 184 -0.75 -13.92 -1.75
CA HIS A 184 -0.81 -13.82 -3.21
C HIS A 184 -1.70 -12.66 -3.67
N ARG A 185 -2.89 -12.50 -3.08
CA ARG A 185 -3.83 -11.41 -3.42
C ARG A 185 -3.24 -10.04 -3.13
N LEU A 186 -2.54 -9.88 -2.00
CA LEU A 186 -1.84 -8.64 -1.66
C LEU A 186 -0.70 -8.34 -2.64
N ARG A 187 0.07 -9.36 -3.02
CA ARG A 187 1.15 -9.21 -4.00
C ARG A 187 0.62 -8.78 -5.36
N ALA A 188 -0.43 -9.43 -5.87
CA ALA A 188 -1.06 -9.05 -7.13
C ALA A 188 -1.51 -7.58 -7.11
N ALA A 189 -2.26 -7.18 -6.08
CA ALA A 189 -2.72 -5.80 -5.92
C ALA A 189 -1.57 -4.78 -5.81
N HIS A 190 -0.46 -5.16 -5.20
CA HIS A 190 0.74 -4.32 -5.14
C HIS A 190 1.38 -4.13 -6.51
N LEU A 191 1.54 -5.21 -7.29
CA LEU A 191 2.16 -5.16 -8.61
C LEU A 191 1.32 -4.37 -9.61
N ASP A 192 0.00 -4.58 -9.62
CA ASP A 192 -0.91 -3.81 -10.46
C ASP A 192 -0.82 -2.31 -10.16
N HIS A 193 -0.72 -1.97 -8.87
CA HIS A 193 -0.55 -0.61 -8.43
C HIS A 193 0.81 -0.02 -8.83
N LEU A 194 1.90 -0.77 -8.71
CA LEU A 194 3.22 -0.35 -9.18
C LEU A 194 3.27 -0.13 -10.69
N ALA A 195 2.63 -1.00 -11.47
CA ALA A 195 2.52 -0.86 -12.92
C ALA A 195 1.77 0.42 -13.30
N THR A 196 0.68 0.72 -12.59
CA THR A 196 -0.08 1.97 -12.75
C THR A 196 0.79 3.19 -12.40
N CYS A 197 1.49 3.16 -11.26
CA CYS A 197 2.40 4.23 -10.86
C CYS A 197 3.50 4.45 -11.90
N LEU A 198 4.13 3.37 -12.37
CA LEU A 198 5.19 3.45 -13.38
C LEU A 198 4.69 4.17 -14.63
N ARG A 199 3.52 3.77 -15.15
CA ARG A 199 2.92 4.40 -16.33
C ARG A 199 2.63 5.88 -16.12
N LEU A 200 2.00 6.24 -15.00
CA LEU A 200 1.59 7.63 -14.74
C LEU A 200 2.80 8.54 -14.46
N TYR A 201 3.71 8.12 -13.58
CA TYR A 201 4.87 8.94 -13.22
C TYR A 201 5.88 9.07 -14.37
N ALA A 202 6.09 8.03 -15.18
CA ALA A 202 6.98 8.11 -16.34
C ALA A 202 6.42 9.00 -17.47
N ALA A 203 5.10 9.10 -17.59
CA ALA A 203 4.46 10.01 -18.54
C ALA A 203 4.50 11.48 -18.07
N ALA A 204 4.38 11.71 -16.75
CA ALA A 204 4.26 13.05 -16.19
C ALA A 204 5.62 13.71 -15.86
N PHE A 205 6.66 12.93 -15.55
CA PHE A 205 7.90 13.48 -15.02
C PHE A 205 9.17 12.91 -15.68
N GLY A 206 10.09 13.79 -16.05
CA GLY A 206 11.36 13.43 -16.69
C GLY A 206 12.62 13.84 -15.91
N SER A 207 12.49 14.48 -14.75
CA SER A 207 13.64 14.98 -13.98
C SER A 207 14.53 13.84 -13.44
N ALA A 208 15.80 14.14 -13.12
CA ALA A 208 16.73 13.14 -12.60
C ALA A 208 16.22 12.42 -11.35
N ALA A 209 15.66 13.18 -10.40
CA ALA A 209 15.07 12.61 -9.19
C ALA A 209 13.90 11.65 -9.47
N TRP A 210 13.09 11.94 -10.50
CA TRP A 210 12.02 11.04 -10.91
C TRP A 210 12.52 9.81 -11.65
N ARG A 211 13.61 9.91 -12.42
CA ARG A 211 14.24 8.74 -13.05
C ARG A 211 14.66 7.70 -12.02
N ASP A 212 15.22 8.12 -10.87
CA ASP A 212 15.55 7.21 -9.77
C ASP A 212 14.32 6.49 -9.20
N GLU A 213 13.21 7.20 -8.98
CA GLU A 213 11.94 6.63 -8.47
C GLU A 213 11.30 5.67 -9.48
N ILE A 214 11.32 6.03 -10.76
CA ILE A 214 10.84 5.22 -11.88
C ILE A 214 11.66 3.94 -11.98
N ASP A 215 12.99 4.02 -11.90
CA ASP A 215 13.86 2.86 -11.96
C ASP A 215 13.74 1.97 -10.73
N ALA A 216 13.54 2.55 -9.54
CA ALA A 216 13.21 1.77 -8.34
C ALA A 216 11.89 1.00 -8.51
N THR A 217 10.88 1.63 -9.12
CA THR A 217 9.59 0.98 -9.42
C THR A 217 9.77 -0.13 -10.45
N ARG A 218 10.56 0.09 -11.52
CA ARG A 218 10.89 -0.95 -12.52
C ARG A 218 11.63 -2.13 -11.91
N ARG A 219 12.61 -1.89 -11.02
CA ARG A 219 13.33 -2.95 -10.31
C ARG A 219 12.39 -3.77 -9.44
N ALA A 220 11.46 -3.15 -8.72
CA ALA A 220 10.48 -3.86 -7.91
C ALA A 220 9.57 -4.77 -8.75
N LEU A 221 9.07 -4.27 -9.90
CA LEU A 221 8.27 -5.07 -10.84
C LEU A 221 9.05 -6.24 -11.44
N ARG A 222 10.30 -6.02 -11.87
CA ARG A 222 11.17 -7.09 -12.41
C ARG A 222 11.53 -8.14 -11.35
N GLY A 223 11.86 -7.71 -10.14
CA GLY A 223 12.17 -8.61 -9.03
C GLY A 223 10.98 -9.51 -8.66
N ALA A 224 9.75 -9.02 -8.83
CA ALA A 224 8.56 -9.84 -8.67
C ALA A 224 8.36 -10.85 -9.81
N ALA A 225 8.61 -10.44 -11.06
CA ALA A 225 8.54 -11.34 -12.21
C ALA A 225 9.57 -12.48 -12.12
N ALA A 226 10.78 -12.18 -11.64
CA ALA A 226 11.82 -13.19 -11.36
C ALA A 226 11.48 -14.10 -10.15
N GLY A 227 10.46 -13.75 -9.36
CA GLY A 227 10.08 -14.43 -8.11
C GLY A 227 8.78 -15.24 -8.16
N THR A 228 8.40 -15.83 -9.30
CA THR A 228 7.22 -16.71 -9.46
C THR A 228 7.70 -18.03 -10.11
N LEU A 229 7.55 -19.27 -9.59
CA LEU A 229 6.69 -19.93 -8.58
C LEU A 229 7.47 -21.09 -7.91
N PRO A 230 7.30 -21.41 -6.61
CA PRO A 230 7.27 -22.80 -6.17
C PRO A 230 5.83 -23.33 -6.30
N GLY A 231 5.62 -24.26 -7.24
CA GLY A 231 4.38 -25.04 -7.30
C GLY A 231 3.69 -25.11 -8.66
N ARG A 232 4.32 -25.81 -9.62
CA ARG A 232 3.64 -26.77 -10.51
C ARG A 232 4.68 -27.73 -11.07
N SER A 233 4.99 -28.78 -10.32
CA SER A 233 5.67 -29.95 -10.87
C SER A 233 4.64 -30.84 -11.56
N ASP A 234 4.18 -30.43 -12.75
CA ASP A 234 3.69 -31.42 -13.73
C ASP A 234 4.94 -31.98 -14.43
N ARG A 235 5.69 -32.83 -13.73
CA ARG A 235 6.41 -33.89 -14.40
C ARG A 235 5.61 -35.15 -14.13
N ALA A 236 4.95 -35.62 -15.18
CA ALA A 236 4.43 -36.96 -15.26
C ALA A 236 5.48 -37.92 -14.71
N VAL A 237 5.09 -38.69 -13.69
CA VAL A 237 5.82 -39.90 -13.30
C VAL A 237 5.81 -40.78 -14.55
N ALA A 238 6.97 -40.98 -15.15
CA ALA A 238 7.12 -42.00 -16.18
C ALA A 238 6.82 -43.35 -15.54
N GLU A 239 5.80 -44.05 -16.05
CA GLU A 239 5.55 -45.45 -15.74
C GLU A 239 6.83 -46.26 -16.02
N PRO A 240 7.23 -47.17 -15.11
CA PRO A 240 8.34 -48.06 -15.37
C PRO A 240 7.99 -49.03 -16.51
N PRO A 241 8.97 -49.40 -17.36
CA PRO A 241 8.72 -50.28 -18.50
C PRO A 241 8.23 -51.65 -18.04
N GLN A 242 7.11 -52.11 -18.61
CA GLN A 242 6.63 -53.48 -18.44
C GLN A 242 7.54 -54.45 -19.21
N GLU A 243 8.02 -55.48 -18.53
CA GLU A 243 8.72 -56.61 -19.16
C GLU A 243 7.76 -57.37 -20.10
N PRO A 244 8.26 -57.83 -21.27
CA PRO A 244 7.45 -58.60 -22.19
C PRO A 244 7.20 -60.03 -21.65
N PRO A 245 6.07 -60.66 -22.01
CA PRO A 245 5.71 -61.97 -21.49
C PRO A 245 6.65 -63.07 -22.05
N PRO A 246 6.90 -64.13 -21.27
CA PRO A 246 7.72 -65.26 -21.71
C PRO A 246 7.05 -66.02 -22.85
N ARG A 247 7.86 -66.53 -23.78
CA ARG A 247 7.44 -67.45 -24.86
C ARG A 247 7.29 -68.88 -24.34
#